data_AF-A0A2V5XUX7-F1
#
_entry.id   AF-A0A2V5XUX7-F1
#
_cell.length_a   1.000
_cell.length_b   1.000
_cell.length_c   1.000
_cell.angle_alpha   90.00
_cell.angle_beta   90.00
_cell.angle_gamma   90.00
#
_symmetry.space_group_name_H-M   'P 1'
#
loop_
_entity.id
_entity.type
_entity.pdbx_description
1 polymer ?
#
loop_
_entity_poly.entity_id
_entity_poly.type
_entity_poly.pdbx_seq_one_letter_code
_entity_poly.pdbx_strand_id
1 'polypeptide(L)'
;LPAALVLGEVDLGTTALLGTTAFVVMFVAGTNPVWLGMISFAGLGGLLLVATRISERMGRLSAFLHPQNYQEDAGLQQMQALIAWGSGGMEGLGLGNGRQKMLYLPYAHTDFIFPIIGEELGLRFSLLVIFLFVVIIVCGILIALHSKDRFGLLLGCGVVSLLALQAAV
;
A
#
# COMPACT_ATOMS: atom_id res chain seq x y z
N LEU A 1 20.28 2.05 -10.15
CA LEU A 1 21.20 2.48 -9.07
C LEU A 1 20.49 2.55 -7.71
N PRO A 2 19.44 3.35 -7.49
CA PRO A 2 18.75 3.39 -6.19
C PRO A 2 18.06 2.06 -5.82
N ALA A 3 17.38 1.40 -6.76
CA ALA A 3 16.74 0.09 -6.50
C ALA A 3 17.72 -1.05 -6.12
N ALA A 4 18.99 -0.95 -6.53
CA ALA A 4 20.03 -1.92 -6.15
C ALA A 4 20.57 -1.67 -4.73
N LEU A 5 20.56 -0.42 -4.28
CA LEU A 5 20.89 -0.04 -2.90
C LEU A 5 19.78 -0.43 -1.93
N VAL A 6 18.51 -0.29 -2.32
CA VAL A 6 17.35 -0.70 -1.49
C VAL A 6 17.25 -2.22 -1.32
N LEU A 7 17.68 -3.01 -2.33
CA LEU A 7 17.81 -4.47 -2.18
C LEU A 7 18.83 -4.89 -1.10
N GLY A 8 19.80 -4.04 -0.79
CA GLY A 8 20.73 -4.24 0.32
C GLY A 8 20.11 -4.03 1.70
N GLU A 9 18.99 -3.31 1.79
CA GLU A 9 18.32 -2.96 3.05
C GLU A 9 16.96 -3.68 3.23
N VAL A 10 16.57 -4.54 2.27
CA VAL A 10 15.44 -5.49 2.34
C VAL A 10 14.09 -4.86 2.75
N ASP A 11 13.85 -3.61 2.32
CA ASP A 11 12.51 -3.03 2.35
C ASP A 11 11.78 -3.31 1.01
N LEU A 12 11.08 -4.45 0.99
CA LEU A 12 10.33 -4.91 -0.18
C LEU A 12 9.15 -3.99 -0.50
N GLY A 13 8.57 -3.32 0.49
CA GLY A 13 7.45 -2.40 0.29
C GLY A 13 7.89 -1.22 -0.55
N THR A 14 8.95 -0.54 -0.11
CA THR A 14 9.53 0.61 -0.81
C THR A 14 10.07 0.22 -2.19
N THR A 15 10.67 -0.96 -2.34
CA THR A 15 11.13 -1.48 -3.65
C THR A 15 9.96 -1.71 -4.61
N ALA A 16 8.87 -2.33 -4.14
CA ALA A 16 7.68 -2.60 -4.93
C ALA A 16 6.97 -1.29 -5.32
N LEU A 17 6.87 -0.33 -4.39
CA LEU A 17 6.30 0.99 -4.64
C LEU A 17 7.08 1.76 -5.70
N LEU A 18 8.42 1.83 -5.58
CA LEU A 18 9.25 2.49 -6.59
C LEU A 18 9.16 1.79 -7.96
N GLY A 19 9.14 0.45 -7.99
CA GLY A 19 9.02 -0.31 -9.22
C GLY A 19 7.67 -0.11 -9.93
N THR A 20 6.57 -0.15 -9.18
CA THR A 20 5.21 0.09 -9.70
C THR A 20 5.04 1.53 -10.18
N THR A 21 5.56 2.51 -9.44
CA THR A 21 5.52 3.92 -9.88
C THR A 21 6.32 4.13 -11.17
N ALA A 22 7.53 3.56 -11.25
CA ALA A 22 8.35 3.65 -12.46
C ALA A 22 7.62 3.03 -13.67
N PHE A 23 6.90 1.92 -13.47
CA PHE A 23 6.06 1.31 -14.50
C PHE A 23 4.94 2.25 -14.97
N VAL A 24 4.22 2.90 -14.04
CA VAL A 24 3.17 3.87 -14.37
C VAL A 24 3.72 5.03 -15.19
N VAL A 25 4.87 5.59 -14.80
CA VAL A 25 5.51 6.69 -15.54
C VAL A 25 5.95 6.24 -16.94
N MET A 26 6.54 5.04 -17.07
CA MET A 26 6.94 4.49 -18.38
C MET A 26 5.74 4.20 -19.29
N PHE A 27 4.61 3.79 -18.71
CA PHE A 27 3.36 3.59 -19.43
C PHE A 27 2.81 4.92 -19.95
N VAL A 28 2.75 5.95 -19.10
CA VAL A 28 2.33 7.31 -19.47
C VAL A 28 3.26 7.94 -20.51
N ALA A 29 4.56 7.62 -20.47
CA ALA A 29 5.54 8.07 -21.47
C ALA A 29 5.34 7.44 -22.87
N GLY A 30 4.46 6.45 -23.02
CA GLY A 30 4.19 5.80 -24.31
C GLY A 30 5.24 4.77 -24.72
N THR A 31 5.92 4.14 -23.75
CA THR A 31 6.91 3.10 -24.02
C THR A 31 6.27 1.88 -24.72
N ASN A 32 7.02 1.19 -25.57
CA ASN A 32 6.53 0.01 -26.27
C ASN A 32 6.01 -1.05 -25.26
N PRO A 33 4.76 -1.54 -25.41
CA PRO A 33 4.12 -2.46 -24.46
C PRO A 33 4.88 -3.78 -24.29
N VAL A 34 5.66 -4.21 -25.30
CA VAL A 34 6.48 -5.43 -25.23
C VAL A 34 7.63 -5.27 -24.24
N TRP A 35 8.32 -4.12 -24.24
CA TRP A 35 9.38 -3.82 -23.28
C TRP A 35 8.85 -3.63 -21.87
N LEU A 36 7.69 -2.98 -21.74
CA LEU A 36 6.98 -2.87 -20.46
C LEU A 36 6.65 -4.25 -19.89
N GLY A 37 6.09 -5.16 -20.71
CA GLY A 37 5.77 -6.52 -20.30
C GLY A 37 7.00 -7.31 -19.82
N MET A 38 8.13 -7.21 -20.54
CA MET A 38 9.38 -7.87 -20.15
C MET A 38 9.94 -7.34 -18.83
N ILE A 39 9.94 -6.02 -18.63
CA ILE A 39 10.44 -5.39 -17.41
C ILE A 39 9.55 -5.77 -16.21
N SER A 40 8.23 -5.77 -16.38
CA SER A 40 7.30 -6.21 -15.32
C SER A 40 7.49 -7.67 -14.95
N PHE A 41 7.67 -8.54 -15.95
CA PHE A 41 7.90 -9.97 -15.71
C PHE A 41 9.22 -10.23 -15.00
N ALA A 42 10.29 -9.55 -15.42
CA ALA A 42 11.60 -9.61 -14.76
C ALA A 42 11.54 -9.05 -13.32
N GLY A 43 10.82 -7.95 -13.12
CA GLY A 43 10.61 -7.33 -11.80
C GLY A 43 9.86 -8.25 -10.84
N LEU A 44 8.74 -8.83 -11.27
CA LEU A 44 7.98 -9.81 -10.49
C LEU A 44 8.81 -11.06 -10.19
N GLY A 45 9.54 -11.58 -11.18
CA GLY A 45 10.44 -12.72 -11.00
C GLY A 45 11.55 -12.46 -9.99
N GLY A 46 12.17 -11.28 -10.03
CA GLY A 46 13.17 -10.86 -9.05
C GLY A 46 12.60 -10.74 -7.64
N LEU A 47 11.40 -10.16 -7.50
CA LEU A 47 10.71 -10.02 -6.21
C LEU A 47 10.36 -11.38 -5.60
N LEU A 48 9.87 -12.33 -6.40
CA LEU A 48 9.56 -13.69 -5.97
C LEU A 48 10.82 -14.50 -5.58
N LEU A 49 11.92 -14.34 -6.34
CA LEU A 49 13.19 -14.98 -6.00
C LEU A 49 13.78 -14.44 -4.69
N VAL A 50 13.69 -13.13 -4.45
CA VAL A 50 14.13 -12.55 -3.18
C VAL A 50 13.22 -12.98 -2.02
N ALA A 51 11.90 -13.01 -2.24
CA ALA A 51 10.93 -13.44 -1.24
C ALA A 51 11.13 -14.90 -0.80
N THR A 52 11.52 -15.80 -1.73
CA THR A 52 11.75 -17.23 -1.43
C THR A 52 13.11 -17.52 -0.78
N ARG A 53 14.07 -16.59 -0.85
CA ARG A 53 15.42 -16.78 -0.28
C ARG A 53 15.54 -16.38 1.19
N ILE A 54 14.51 -15.75 1.77
CA ILE A 54 14.47 -15.33 3.17
C ILE A 54 13.51 -16.24 3.93
N SER A 55 14.03 -17.21 4.68
CA SER A 55 13.23 -18.25 5.38
C SER A 55 12.24 -17.69 6.40
N GLU A 56 12.55 -16.54 7.02
CA GLU A 56 11.68 -15.79 7.95
C GLU A 56 10.38 -15.28 7.30
N ARG A 57 10.30 -15.21 5.97
CA ARG A 57 9.18 -14.58 5.24
C ARG A 57 8.24 -15.55 4.53
N MET A 58 8.60 -16.83 4.40
CA MET A 58 7.63 -17.85 4.03
C MET A 58 6.45 -17.86 5.01
N GLY A 59 6.71 -17.63 6.31
CA GLY A 59 5.68 -17.48 7.33
C GLY A 59 4.74 -16.28 7.11
N ARG A 60 5.23 -15.16 6.58
CA ARG A 60 4.40 -13.97 6.27
C ARG A 60 3.57 -14.16 5.01
N LEU A 61 4.16 -14.75 3.96
CA LEU A 61 3.45 -15.03 2.71
C LEU A 61 2.40 -16.13 2.90
N SER A 62 2.73 -17.18 3.69
CA SER A 62 1.78 -18.22 4.07
C SER A 62 0.70 -17.71 5.01
N ALA A 63 1.00 -16.76 5.91
CA ALA A 63 -0.01 -16.08 6.73
C ALA A 63 -0.94 -15.17 5.91
N PHE A 64 -0.45 -14.55 4.83
CA PHE A 64 -1.28 -13.76 3.92
C PHE A 64 -2.22 -14.64 3.07
N LEU A 65 -1.73 -15.80 2.61
CA LEU A 65 -2.49 -16.76 1.79
C LEU A 65 -3.43 -17.66 2.63
N HIS A 66 -3.02 -18.02 3.85
CA HIS A 66 -3.78 -18.86 4.78
C HIS A 66 -3.75 -18.25 6.20
N PRO A 67 -4.48 -17.15 6.43
CA PRO A 67 -4.49 -16.43 7.71
C PRO A 67 -5.01 -17.27 8.89
N GLN A 68 -5.80 -18.31 8.62
CA GLN A 68 -6.37 -19.21 9.63
C GLN A 68 -5.33 -20.12 10.31
N ASN A 69 -4.17 -20.38 9.67
CA ASN A 69 -3.16 -21.31 10.18
C ASN A 69 -1.99 -20.64 10.92
N TYR A 70 -1.88 -19.31 10.87
CA TYR A 70 -0.75 -18.54 11.44
C TYR A 70 -1.23 -17.46 12.40
N GLN A 71 -2.08 -17.86 13.35
CA GLN A 71 -2.72 -17.02 14.35
C GLN A 71 -1.80 -16.58 15.52
N GLU A 72 -0.49 -16.78 15.49
CA GLU A 72 0.36 -16.49 16.67
C GLU A 72 1.44 -15.41 16.47
N ASP A 73 1.86 -15.07 15.24
CA ASP A 73 2.98 -14.12 15.03
C ASP A 73 2.67 -12.99 14.03
N ALA A 74 2.84 -13.21 12.72
CA ALA A 74 2.82 -12.12 11.73
C ALA A 74 1.45 -11.87 11.08
N GLY A 75 0.54 -12.85 11.10
CA GLY A 75 -0.82 -12.74 10.56
C GLY A 75 -1.82 -12.12 11.54
N LEU A 76 -1.49 -12.11 12.84
CA LEU A 76 -2.35 -11.59 13.89
C LEU A 76 -2.67 -10.12 13.71
N GLN A 77 -1.67 -9.29 13.44
CA GLN A 77 -1.87 -7.84 13.28
C GLN A 77 -2.83 -7.52 12.14
N GLN A 78 -2.70 -8.23 11.02
CA GLN A 78 -3.56 -8.02 9.86
C GLN A 78 -4.97 -8.57 10.06
N MET A 79 -5.10 -9.72 10.74
CA MET A 79 -6.41 -10.26 11.10
C MET A 79 -7.11 -9.38 12.14
N GLN A 80 -6.38 -8.83 13.11
CA GLN A 80 -6.88 -7.90 14.11
C GLN A 80 -7.30 -6.57 13.51
N ALA A 81 -6.57 -6.05 12.53
CA ALA A 81 -6.97 -4.90 11.74
C ALA A 81 -8.30 -5.11 11.02
N LEU A 82 -8.49 -6.29 10.39
CA LEU A 82 -9.75 -6.66 9.74
C LEU A 82 -10.90 -6.77 10.76
N ILE A 83 -10.64 -7.34 11.93
CA ILE A 83 -11.63 -7.47 13.01
C ILE A 83 -11.99 -6.10 13.60
N ALA A 84 -11.02 -5.22 13.82
CA ALA A 84 -11.20 -3.85 14.30
C ALA A 84 -12.10 -3.04 13.36
N TRP A 85 -11.83 -3.13 12.06
CA TRP A 85 -12.63 -2.46 11.04
C TRP A 85 -14.06 -3.01 11.00
N GLY A 86 -14.23 -4.32 11.18
CA GLY A 86 -15.55 -4.97 11.27
C GLY A 86 -16.35 -4.63 12.54
N SER A 87 -15.69 -4.37 13.67
CA SER A 87 -16.37 -4.09 14.94
C SER A 87 -16.90 -2.66 15.09
N GLY A 88 -16.44 -1.72 14.28
CA GLY A 88 -16.85 -0.30 14.33
C GLY A 88 -18.28 -0.01 13.86
N GLY A 89 -18.90 -0.90 13.07
CA GLY A 89 -20.23 -0.67 12.53
C GLY A 89 -20.37 0.61 11.69
N MET A 90 -21.59 1.13 11.52
CA MET A 90 -21.85 2.32 10.70
C MET A 90 -21.55 3.66 11.40
N GLU A 91 -21.62 3.70 12.73
CA GLU A 91 -21.48 4.95 13.52
C GLU A 91 -20.21 5.00 14.38
N GLY A 92 -19.47 3.89 14.50
CA GLY A 92 -18.28 3.80 15.35
C GLY A 92 -18.61 3.48 16.80
N LEU A 93 -17.59 3.06 17.55
CA LEU A 93 -17.67 2.82 18.99
C LEU A 93 -17.46 4.10 19.84
N GLY A 94 -17.12 5.22 19.19
CA GLY A 94 -16.79 6.49 19.82
C GLY A 94 -15.28 6.71 19.96
N LEU A 95 -14.84 7.95 19.76
CA LEU A 95 -13.43 8.36 19.85
C LEU A 95 -12.83 7.95 21.20
N GLY A 96 -11.74 7.16 21.16
CA GLY A 96 -11.04 6.67 22.35
C GLY A 96 -11.64 5.42 23.00
N ASN A 97 -12.75 4.87 22.50
CA ASN A 97 -13.32 3.58 22.94
C ASN A 97 -12.84 2.37 22.11
N GLY A 98 -11.85 2.56 21.23
CA GLY A 98 -11.29 1.47 20.41
C GLY A 98 -10.69 0.37 21.27
N ARG A 99 -11.25 -0.85 21.19
CA ARG A 99 -10.85 -1.99 22.03
C ARG A 99 -9.54 -2.60 21.55
N GLN A 100 -9.22 -2.47 20.26
CA GLN A 100 -8.00 -3.01 19.65
C GLN A 100 -6.75 -2.17 19.93
N LYS A 101 -6.91 -0.90 20.36
CA LYS A 101 -5.81 0.00 20.74
C LYS A 101 -5.06 -0.46 22.00
N MET A 102 -5.74 -1.17 22.91
CA MET A 102 -5.25 -1.37 24.28
C MET A 102 -4.61 -2.74 24.55
N LEU A 103 -4.73 -3.74 23.68
CA LEU A 103 -4.35 -5.12 24.05
C LEU A 103 -3.56 -5.95 23.03
N TYR A 104 -3.38 -5.52 21.76
CA TYR A 104 -2.90 -6.47 20.74
C TYR A 104 -2.00 -5.95 19.60
N LEU A 105 -1.69 -4.66 19.48
CA LEU A 105 -0.81 -4.14 18.41
C LEU A 105 0.38 -3.32 18.96
N PRO A 106 1.61 -3.89 19.02
CA PRO A 106 2.81 -3.12 19.38
C PRO A 106 3.15 -1.99 18.38
N TYR A 107 2.55 -1.99 17.18
CA TYR A 107 2.78 -0.99 16.11
C TYR A 107 1.48 -0.36 15.58
N ALA A 108 0.52 -0.09 16.47
CA ALA A 108 -0.77 0.53 16.10
C ALA A 108 -0.65 1.93 15.46
N HIS A 109 0.49 2.60 15.62
CA HIS A 109 0.66 4.01 15.29
C HIS A 109 1.21 4.32 13.88
N THR A 110 1.81 3.34 13.18
CA THR A 110 2.42 3.58 11.86
C THR A 110 1.53 3.12 10.71
N ASP A 111 1.11 1.85 10.70
CA ASP A 111 0.45 1.25 9.52
C ASP A 111 -1.02 0.86 9.76
N PHE A 112 -1.46 0.85 11.02
CA PHE A 112 -2.80 0.37 11.41
C PHE A 112 -3.75 1.49 11.89
N ILE A 113 -3.45 2.74 11.57
CA ILE A 113 -4.29 3.88 12.00
C ILE A 113 -5.66 3.88 11.31
N PHE A 114 -5.74 3.42 10.05
CA PHE A 114 -6.98 3.42 9.28
C PHE A 114 -8.03 2.42 9.83
N PRO A 115 -7.68 1.16 10.14
CA PRO A 115 -8.57 0.24 10.86
C PRO A 115 -9.10 0.80 12.20
N ILE A 116 -8.24 1.47 12.97
CA ILE A 116 -8.61 2.05 14.28
C ILE A 116 -9.59 3.21 14.09
N ILE A 117 -9.35 4.07 13.11
CA ILE A 117 -10.30 5.13 12.72
C ILE A 117 -11.65 4.52 12.31
N GLY A 118 -11.64 3.40 11.56
CA GLY A 118 -12.87 2.68 11.21
C GLY A 118 -13.60 2.08 12.43
N GLU A 119 -12.86 1.59 13.42
CA GLU A 119 -13.43 1.09 14.68
C GLU A 119 -14.07 2.21 15.51
N GLU A 120 -13.37 3.33 15.68
CA GLU A 120 -13.79 4.43 16.56
C GLU A 120 -14.84 5.35 15.93
N LEU A 121 -14.67 5.70 14.65
CA LEU A 121 -15.51 6.67 13.92
C LEU A 121 -16.49 6.03 12.94
N GLY A 122 -16.39 4.71 12.73
CA GLY A 122 -17.31 3.94 11.91
C GLY A 122 -17.09 4.05 10.41
N LEU A 123 -17.91 3.31 9.66
CA LEU A 123 -17.83 3.21 8.20
C LEU A 123 -18.04 4.54 7.46
N ARG A 124 -18.90 5.42 7.98
CA ARG A 124 -19.18 6.72 7.32
C ARG A 124 -17.94 7.61 7.26
N PHE A 125 -17.18 7.66 8.34
CA PHE A 125 -15.98 8.47 8.39
C PHE A 125 -14.84 7.86 7.56
N SER A 126 -14.65 6.53 7.64
CA SER A 126 -13.63 5.87 6.83
C SER A 126 -13.89 6.04 5.32
N LEU A 127 -15.15 5.99 4.89
CA LEU A 127 -15.53 6.24 3.50
C LEU A 127 -15.29 7.70 3.08
N LEU A 128 -15.51 8.66 3.99
CA LEU A 128 -15.17 10.08 3.76
C LEU A 128 -13.65 10.28 3.58
N VAL A 129 -12.82 9.59 4.37
CA VAL A 129 -11.35 9.65 4.21
C VAL A 129 -10.92 9.09 2.86
N ILE A 130 -11.46 7.93 2.45
CA ILE A 130 -11.20 7.35 1.13
C ILE A 130 -11.61 8.33 0.03
N PHE A 131 -12.81 8.91 0.14
CA PHE A 131 -13.30 9.90 -0.81
C PHE A 131 -12.35 11.10 -0.94
N LEU A 132 -11.82 11.60 0.17
CA LEU A 132 -10.87 12.72 0.17
C LEU A 132 -9.55 12.36 -0.55
N PHE A 133 -9.02 11.16 -0.33
CA PHE A 133 -7.86 10.66 -1.07
C PHE A 133 -8.14 10.55 -2.58
N VAL A 134 -9.30 10.04 -2.96
CA VAL A 134 -9.72 9.97 -4.37
C VAL A 134 -9.77 11.37 -4.99
N VAL A 135 -10.34 12.36 -4.29
CA VAL A 135 -10.37 13.75 -4.77
C VAL A 135 -8.96 14.31 -4.98
N ILE A 136 -8.05 14.07 -4.04
CA ILE A 136 -6.64 14.51 -4.16
C ILE A 136 -5.98 13.87 -5.39
N ILE A 137 -6.17 12.57 -5.61
CA ILE A 137 -5.60 11.85 -6.75
C ILE A 137 -6.18 12.37 -8.07
N VAL A 138 -7.51 12.53 -8.17
CA VAL A 138 -8.17 13.04 -9.37
C VAL A 138 -7.72 14.47 -9.69
N CYS A 139 -7.72 15.36 -8.71
CA CYS A 139 -7.20 16.72 -8.88
C CYS A 139 -5.74 16.72 -9.31
N GLY A 140 -4.90 15.89 -8.69
CA GLY A 140 -3.49 15.75 -9.07
C GLY A 140 -3.29 15.31 -10.52
N ILE A 141 -4.06 14.31 -10.98
CA ILE A 141 -4.01 13.85 -12.38
C ILE A 141 -4.46 14.97 -13.33
N LEU A 142 -5.55 15.68 -13.00
CA LEU A 142 -6.05 16.79 -13.84
C LEU A 142 -5.01 17.91 -13.97
N ILE A 143 -4.29 18.24 -12.88
CA ILE A 143 -3.20 19.22 -12.89
C ILE A 143 -2.04 18.72 -13.76
N ALA A 144 -1.65 17.45 -13.63
CA ALA A 144 -0.58 16.86 -14.43
C ALA A 144 -0.91 16.89 -15.94
N LEU A 145 -2.17 16.59 -16.30
CA LEU A 145 -2.65 16.62 -17.68
C LEU A 145 -2.73 18.04 -18.26
N HIS A 146 -2.93 19.06 -17.43
CA HIS A 146 -2.94 20.47 -17.85
C HIS A 146 -1.55 21.09 -17.96
N SER A 147 -0.49 20.35 -17.65
CA SER A 147 0.88 20.87 -17.76
C SER A 147 1.28 21.10 -19.23
N LYS A 148 2.01 22.19 -19.46
CA LYS A 148 2.41 22.62 -20.81
C LYS A 148 3.57 21.80 -21.37
N ASP A 149 4.38 21.22 -20.49
CA ASP A 149 5.60 20.50 -20.82
C ASP A 149 5.47 19.01 -20.56
N ARG A 150 6.03 18.18 -21.46
CA ARG A 150 6.04 16.71 -21.29
C ARG A 150 6.71 16.26 -19.99
N PHE A 151 7.72 17.00 -19.54
CA PHE A 151 8.38 16.74 -18.26
C PHE A 151 7.43 16.99 -17.08
N GLY A 152 6.66 18.10 -17.12
CA GLY A 152 5.67 18.41 -16.09
C GLY A 152 4.57 17.36 -15.99
N LEU A 153 4.15 16.81 -17.14
CA LEU A 153 3.15 15.74 -17.20
C LEU A 153 3.67 14.46 -16.56
N LEU A 154 4.87 14.03 -16.92
CA LEU A 154 5.48 12.82 -16.38
C LEU A 154 5.80 12.93 -14.89
N LEU A 155 6.32 14.09 -14.45
CA LEU A 155 6.61 14.35 -13.04
C LEU A 155 5.31 14.39 -12.22
N GLY A 156 4.29 15.10 -12.69
CA GLY A 156 2.99 15.16 -12.03
C GLY A 156 2.34 13.78 -11.91
N CYS A 157 2.30 13.01 -13.00
CA CYS A 157 1.81 11.63 -12.96
C CYS A 157 2.62 10.72 -12.03
N GLY A 158 3.95 10.88 -11.97
CA GLY A 158 4.82 10.14 -11.06
C GLY A 158 4.52 10.44 -9.59
N VAL A 159 4.39 11.72 -9.21
CA VAL A 159 4.08 12.11 -7.83
C VAL A 159 2.68 11.64 -7.41
N VAL A 160 1.69 11.81 -8.29
CA VAL A 160 0.32 11.40 -7.98
C VAL A 160 0.20 9.87 -7.90
N SER A 161 0.92 9.13 -8.74
CA SER A 161 0.96 7.67 -8.65
C SER A 161 1.66 7.17 -7.39
N LEU A 162 2.74 7.82 -6.92
CA LEU A 162 3.35 7.51 -5.62
C LEU A 162 2.35 7.67 -4.48
N LEU A 163 1.65 8.81 -4.44
CA LEU A 163 0.64 9.07 -3.41
C LEU A 163 -0.51 8.07 -3.47
N ALA A 164 -1.00 7.76 -4.67
CA ALA A 164 -2.09 6.81 -4.86
C ALA A 164 -1.70 5.38 -4.43
N LEU A 165 -0.49 4.94 -4.79
CA LEU A 165 0.01 3.62 -4.42
C LEU A 165 0.26 3.52 -2.91
N GLN A 166 0.85 4.55 -2.29
CA GLN A 166 1.08 4.57 -0.85
C GLN A 166 -0.22 4.59 -0.06
N ALA A 167 -1.28 5.24 -0.56
CA ALA A 167 -2.59 5.27 0.10
C ALA A 167 -3.37 3.96 -0.06
N ALA A 168 -3.02 3.14 -1.06
CA ALA A 168 -3.69 1.87 -1.36
C ALA A 168 -3.04 0.65 -0.70
N VAL A 169 -1.75 0.74 -0.34
CA VAL A 169 -0.97 -0.29 0.36
C VAL A 169 -1.17 -0.13 1.86
#